data_AF-A0A1H4IJP3-F1
#
_entry.id   AF-A0A1H4IJP3-F1
#
_cell.length_a   1.000
_cell.length_b   1.000
_cell.length_c   1.000
_cell.angle_alpha   90.00
_cell.angle_beta   90.00
_cell.angle_gamma   90.00
#
_symmetry.space_group_name_H-M   'P 1'
#
loop_
_entity.id
_entity.type
_entity.pdbx_description
1 polymer ?
#
loop_
_entity_poly.entity_id
_entity_poly.type
_entity_poly.pdbx_seq_one_letter_code
_entity_poly.pdbx_strand_id
1 'polypeptide(L)'
;MNSDSQAAVSGGDLTDDLLTRAVTEALAAGMSWAQLAAQLGVPPPVTYGHAAVTDHDWQEAIVAHENARAARLNAQALPRRPRAC
;
A
#
# COMPACT_ATOMS: atom_id res chain seq x y z
N MET A 1 -14.33 23.29 20.41
CA MET A 1 -13.90 21.88 20.53
C MET A 1 -13.93 21.27 19.14
N ASN A 2 -12.74 21.05 18.56
CA ASN A 2 -12.52 20.48 17.24
C ASN A 2 -11.35 19.48 17.32
N SER A 3 -11.55 18.40 18.08
CA SER A 3 -10.49 17.42 18.39
C SER A 3 -10.60 16.10 17.61
N ASP A 4 -11.56 15.97 16.69
CA ASP A 4 -11.80 14.69 15.98
C ASP A 4 -11.10 14.55 14.61
N SER A 5 -10.37 15.57 14.14
CA SER A 5 -9.73 15.52 12.82
C SER A 5 -8.25 15.13 12.86
N GLN A 6 -7.62 15.07 14.05
CA GLN A 6 -6.19 14.80 14.17
C GLN A 6 -5.87 13.31 14.39
N ALA A 7 -6.84 12.51 14.84
CA ALA A 7 -6.66 11.08 15.06
C ALA A 7 -6.59 10.26 13.76
N ALA A 8 -7.16 10.77 12.66
CA ALA A 8 -7.11 10.09 11.36
C ALA A 8 -5.76 10.30 10.64
N VAL A 9 -5.01 11.36 10.95
CA VAL A 9 -3.74 11.70 10.29
C VAL A 9 -2.57 10.96 10.94
N SER A 10 -2.55 10.82 12.27
CA SER A 10 -1.43 10.17 12.97
C SER A 10 -1.36 8.65 12.79
N GLY A 11 -2.47 8.01 12.39
CA GLY A 11 -2.52 6.57 12.15
C GLY A 11 -1.77 6.18 10.88
N GLY A 12 -1.89 6.98 9.82
CA GLY A 12 -1.27 6.74 8.51
C GLY A 12 0.25 6.71 8.59
N ASP A 13 0.84 7.76 9.17
CA ASP A 13 2.30 7.91 9.32
C ASP A 13 2.91 6.76 10.15
N LEU A 14 2.25 6.35 11.24
CA LEU A 14 2.71 5.22 12.07
C LEU A 14 2.61 3.88 11.33
N THR A 15 1.54 3.67 10.55
CA THR A 15 1.44 2.47 9.70
C THR A 15 2.48 2.45 8.58
N ASP A 16 2.79 3.61 7.99
CA ASP A 16 3.80 3.72 6.92
C ASP A 16 5.21 3.46 7.46
N ASP A 17 5.53 3.94 8.66
CA ASP A 17 6.80 3.66 9.34
C ASP A 17 6.94 2.17 9.69
N LEU A 18 5.86 1.54 10.18
CA LEU A 18 5.84 0.11 10.48
C LEU A 18 5.97 -0.75 9.22
N LEU A 19 5.31 -0.37 8.13
CA LEU A 19 5.44 -1.05 6.84
C LEU A 19 6.86 -0.92 6.30
N THR A 20 7.43 0.28 6.33
CA THR A 20 8.82 0.55 5.91
C THR A 20 9.81 -0.30 6.69
N ARG A 21 9.63 -0.39 8.01
CA ARG A 21 10.48 -1.22 8.87
C ARG A 21 10.32 -2.71 8.56
N ALA A 22 9.09 -3.21 8.42
CA ALA A 22 8.84 -4.62 8.12
C ALA A 22 9.43 -5.04 6.77
N VAL A 23 9.30 -4.19 5.74
CA VAL A 23 9.92 -4.43 4.43
C VAL A 23 11.44 -4.47 4.55
N THR A 24 12.03 -3.52 5.28
CA THR A 24 13.49 -3.47 5.51
C THR A 24 13.99 -4.72 6.24
N GLU A 25 13.30 -5.15 7.29
CA GLU A 25 13.66 -6.35 8.06
C GLU A 25 13.52 -7.63 7.23
N ALA A 26 12.47 -7.75 6.41
CA ALA A 26 12.27 -8.89 5.53
C ALA A 26 13.35 -8.98 4.44
N LEU A 27 13.71 -7.85 3.81
CA LEU A 27 14.81 -7.81 2.85
C LEU A 27 16.15 -8.15 3.51
N ALA A 28 16.41 -7.65 4.73
CA ALA A 28 17.60 -8.00 5.51
C ALA A 28 17.65 -9.48 5.90
N ALA A 29 16.48 -10.11 6.10
CA ALA A 29 16.35 -11.56 6.32
C ALA A 29 16.53 -12.39 5.02
N GLY A 30 16.79 -11.74 3.87
CA GLY A 30 16.99 -12.41 2.58
C GLY A 30 15.70 -12.76 1.85
N MET A 31 14.56 -12.18 2.24
CA MET A 31 13.30 -12.39 1.54
C MET A 31 13.28 -11.63 0.20
N SER A 32 12.83 -12.30 -0.86
CA SER A 32 12.65 -11.67 -2.18
C SER A 32 11.41 -10.78 -2.22
N TRP A 33 11.37 -9.83 -3.16
CA TRP A 33 10.21 -8.97 -3.38
C TRP A 33 8.93 -9.75 -3.72
N ALA A 34 9.05 -10.87 -4.43
CA ALA A 34 7.93 -11.77 -4.72
C ALA A 34 7.33 -12.41 -3.44
N GLN A 35 8.19 -12.80 -2.49
CA GLN A 35 7.75 -13.37 -1.22
C GLN A 35 7.09 -12.32 -0.32
N LEU A 36 7.63 -11.10 -0.30
CA LEU A 36 7.01 -9.95 0.36
C LEU A 36 5.63 -9.64 -0.24
N ALA A 37 5.52 -9.58 -1.57
CA ALA A 37 4.26 -9.35 -2.27
C ALA A 37 3.20 -10.42 -1.92
N ALA A 38 3.59 -11.70 -1.87
CA ALA A 38 2.70 -12.77 -1.46
C ALA A 38 2.18 -12.60 -0.02
N GLN A 39 3.04 -12.17 0.91
CA GLN A 39 2.64 -11.90 2.30
C GLN A 39 1.67 -10.71 2.42
N LEU A 40 1.83 -9.70 1.55
CA LEU A 40 0.94 -8.54 1.47
C LEU A 40 -0.35 -8.81 0.68
N GLY A 41 -0.48 -9.98 0.04
CA GLY A 41 -1.61 -10.31 -0.85
C GLY A 41 -1.60 -9.55 -2.17
N VAL A 42 -0.43 -9.07 -2.59
CA VAL A 42 -0.23 -8.36 -3.86
C VAL A 42 -0.17 -9.39 -5.00
N PRO A 43 -1.01 -9.25 -6.05
CA PRO A 43 -0.98 -10.17 -7.18
C PRO A 43 0.33 -10.02 -7.96
N PRO A 44 0.81 -11.08 -8.64
CA PRO A 44 1.99 -11.00 -9.48
C PRO A 44 1.84 -9.92 -10.56
N PRO A 45 2.88 -9.10 -10.81
CA PRO A 45 2.84 -8.12 -11.89
C PRO A 45 2.69 -8.80 -13.23
N VAL A 46 1.86 -8.20 -14.09
CA VAL A 46 1.64 -8.67 -15.45
C VAL A 46 2.72 -8.06 -16.35
N THR A 47 3.72 -8.85 -16.74
CA THR A 47 4.71 -8.42 -17.72
C THR A 47 4.19 -8.68 -19.13
N TYR A 48 4.21 -7.65 -19.98
CA TYR A 48 3.85 -7.80 -21.39
C TYR A 48 5.03 -8.45 -22.13
N GLY A 49 4.82 -9.67 -22.60
CA GLY A 49 5.74 -10.38 -23.49
C GLY A 49 6.85 -11.15 -22.78
N HIS A 50 6.50 -12.22 -22.05
CA HIS A 50 7.41 -13.26 -21.51
C HIS A 50 8.69 -12.77 -20.78
N ALA A 51 8.78 -11.48 -20.47
CA ALA A 51 9.88 -10.90 -19.73
C ALA A 51 9.81 -11.42 -18.30
N ALA A 52 10.96 -11.86 -17.79
CA ALA A 52 11.07 -12.24 -16.40
C ALA A 52 10.67 -11.05 -15.53
N VAL A 53 9.79 -11.29 -14.56
CA VAL A 53 9.41 -10.29 -13.58
C VAL A 53 10.65 -9.88 -12.79
N THR A 54 10.96 -8.60 -12.81
CA THR A 54 12.09 -8.05 -12.07
C THR A 54 11.69 -7.67 -10.66
N ASP A 55 12.69 -7.47 -9.79
CA ASP A 55 12.46 -6.92 -8.45
C ASP A 55 11.77 -5.56 -8.49
N HIS A 56 12.08 -4.74 -9.51
CA HIS A 56 11.42 -3.45 -9.71
C HIS A 56 9.93 -3.62 -10.05
N ASP A 57 9.57 -4.59 -10.90
CA ASP A 57 8.16 -4.87 -11.22
C ASP A 57 7.37 -5.29 -9.97
N TRP A 58 8.01 -6.04 -9.07
CA TRP A 58 7.40 -6.39 -7.79
C TRP A 58 7.25 -5.20 -6.84
N GLN A 59 8.24 -4.31 -6.78
CA GLN A 59 8.15 -3.07 -6.01
C GLN A 59 6.98 -2.20 -6.50
N GLU A 60 6.89 -1.97 -7.82
CA GLU A 60 5.81 -1.17 -8.42
C GLU A 60 4.43 -1.81 -8.18
N ALA A 61 4.33 -3.15 -8.24
CA ALA A 61 3.09 -3.86 -7.93
C ALA A 61 2.65 -3.65 -6.48
N ILE A 62 3.58 -3.70 -5.53
CA ILE A 62 3.30 -3.44 -4.10
C ILE A 62 2.85 -1.99 -3.91
N VAL A 63 3.57 -1.03 -4.51
CA VAL A 63 3.22 0.40 -4.44
C VAL A 63 1.83 0.65 -5.03
N ALA A 64 1.52 0.10 -6.20
CA ALA A 64 0.22 0.25 -6.83
C ALA A 64 -0.91 -0.36 -5.98
N HIS A 65 -0.66 -1.52 -5.36
CA HIS A 65 -1.64 -2.19 -4.49
C HIS A 65 -1.95 -1.36 -3.24
N GLU A 66 -0.92 -0.87 -2.55
CA GLU A 66 -1.10 -0.07 -1.34
C GLU A 66 -1.69 1.31 -1.66
N ASN A 67 -1.31 1.94 -2.77
CA ASN A 67 -1.97 3.16 -3.25
C ASN A 67 -3.46 2.93 -3.54
N ALA A 68 -3.83 1.79 -4.13
CA ALA A 68 -5.23 1.44 -4.35
C ALA A 68 -5.98 1.13 -3.04
N ARG A 69 -5.30 0.62 -2.01
CA ARG A 69 -5.85 0.46 -0.66
C ARG A 69 -6.11 1.83 -0.03
N ALA A 70 -5.12 2.71 -0.06
CA ALA A 70 -5.21 4.08 0.47
C ALA A 70 -6.33 4.88 -0.22
N ALA A 71 -6.43 4.81 -1.55
CA ALA A 71 -7.50 5.44 -2.32
C ALA A 71 -8.89 4.93 -1.89
N ARG A 72 -9.04 3.63 -1.64
CA ARG A 72 -10.30 3.03 -1.14
C ARG A 72 -10.63 3.48 0.28
N LEU A 73 -9.64 3.62 1.16
CA LEU A 73 -9.84 4.14 2.52
C LEU A 73 -10.27 5.61 2.47
N ASN A 74 -9.59 6.44 1.67
CA ASN A 74 -9.94 7.84 1.48
C ASN A 74 -11.35 8.03 0.90
N ALA A 75 -11.73 7.21 -0.09
CA ALA A 75 -13.07 7.23 -0.66
C ALA A 75 -14.18 6.83 0.34
N GLN A 76 -13.85 6.03 1.36
CA GLN A 76 -14.77 5.65 2.44
C GLN A 76 -14.80 6.69 3.57
N ALA A 77 -13.68 7.35 3.84
CA ALA A 77 -13.56 8.38 4.86
C ALA A 77 -14.25 9.70 4.45
N LEU A 78 -14.39 9.96 3.14
CA LEU A 78 -15.14 11.11 2.66
C LEU A 78 -16.65 10.81 2.72
N PRO A 79 -17.47 11.57 3.48
CA PRO A 79 -18.91 11.43 3.38
C PRO A 79 -19.32 11.75 1.94
N ARG A 80 -20.04 10.82 1.30
CA ARG A 80 -20.66 11.08 -0.01
C ARG A 80 -21.56 12.29 0.14
N ARG A 81 -21.08 13.48 -0.25
CA ARG A 81 -21.93 14.66 -0.32
C ARG A 81 -23.04 14.34 -1.32
N PRO A 82 -24.32 14.34 -0.92
CA PRO A 82 -25.39 14.27 -1.89
C PRO A 82 -25.18 15.46 -2.83
N ARG A 83 -25.19 15.20 -4.15
CA ARG A 83 -25.24 16.26 -5.14
C ARG A 83 -26.46 17.11 -4.79
N ALA A 84 -26.22 18.33 -4.33
CA ALA A 84 -27.28 19.31 -4.22
C ALA A 84 -27.87 19.52 -5.61
N CYS A 85 -29.20 19.54 -5.65
CA CYS A 85 -30.08 19.48 -6.81
C CYS A 85 -29.70 20.39 -7.98
#